data_AF-A0A8H7VKT7-F1
#
_entry.id   AF-A0A8H7VKT7-F1
#
_cell.length_a   1.000
_cell.length_b   1.000
_cell.length_c   1.000
_cell.angle_alpha   90.00
_cell.angle_beta   90.00
_cell.angle_gamma   90.00
#
_symmetry.space_group_name_H-M   'P 1'
#
loop_
_entity.id
_entity.type
_entity.pdbx_description
1 polymer ?
#
loop_
_entity_poly.entity_id
_entity_poly.type
_entity_poly.pdbx_seq_one_letter_code
_entity_poly.pdbx_strand_id
1 'polypeptide(L)'
;MRSNRKPTYIFSDPDVLQKATEKMGFHLSQVFGGERPNTHNTTRSNAFPQQQSFEHDKNDNPFPAEEIEYLITKMTPCKAPGNDHLTGAMLKPIVHSPLSTLSKFFKLCWNWSYVPTSFRTAQVVPIYKKADPTVAGNFRPISLTSVFHKILERCLLSKLLSTIKSLGISQGGFRHYRGALDQAFSLNMLIH
;
A
#
# COMPACT_ATOMS: atom_id res chain seq x y z
N MET A 1 -7.26 19.99 14.72
CA MET A 1 -7.03 20.23 13.28
C MET A 1 -5.54 20.08 12.98
N ARG A 2 -5.11 19.06 12.22
CA ARG A 2 -3.70 18.98 11.77
C ARG A 2 -3.52 20.00 10.65
N SER A 3 -2.79 21.09 10.94
CA SER A 3 -2.38 22.08 9.95
C SER A 3 -1.56 21.37 8.86
N ASN A 4 -2.06 21.35 7.63
CA ASN A 4 -1.30 20.96 6.44
C ASN A 4 -0.26 22.05 6.14
N ARG A 5 0.80 22.15 6.95
CA ARG A 5 1.98 22.90 6.54
C ARG A 5 2.59 22.16 5.36
N LYS A 6 2.53 22.74 4.16
CA LYS A 6 3.37 22.31 3.04
C LYS A 6 4.77 22.86 3.33
N PRO A 7 5.77 22.03 3.66
CA PRO A 7 7.14 22.52 3.66
C PRO A 7 7.50 22.85 2.22
N THR A 8 7.64 24.14 1.90
CA THR A 8 8.12 24.59 0.61
C THR A 8 9.64 24.60 0.66
N TYR A 9 10.26 23.60 0.02
CA TYR A 9 11.71 23.58 -0.15
C TYR A 9 12.05 24.34 -1.42
N ILE A 10 12.76 25.46 -1.28
CA ILE A 10 13.33 26.20 -2.41
C ILE A 10 14.76 25.69 -2.57
N PHE A 11 15.01 24.96 -3.66
CA PHE A 11 16.35 24.52 -4.01
C PHE A 11 17.03 25.60 -4.85
N SER A 12 18.33 25.80 -4.64
CA SER A 12 19.12 26.81 -5.38
C SER A 12 19.34 26.40 -6.85
N ASP A 13 19.39 25.10 -7.13
CA ASP A 13 19.50 24.52 -8.47
C ASP A 13 18.14 23.89 -8.85
N PRO A 14 17.50 24.32 -9.96
CA PRO A 14 16.19 23.81 -10.38
C PRO A 14 16.21 22.31 -10.73
N ASP A 15 17.38 21.76 -11.09
CA ASP A 15 17.49 20.37 -11.57
C ASP A 15 17.70 19.34 -10.46
N VAL A 16 17.82 19.79 -9.20
CA VAL A 16 18.09 18.93 -8.04
C VAL A 16 17.03 17.82 -7.91
N LEU A 17 15.76 18.14 -8.15
CA LEU A 17 14.67 17.16 -8.07
C LEU A 17 14.75 16.13 -9.19
N GLN A 18 15.14 16.53 -10.40
CA GLN A 18 15.29 15.63 -11.53
C GLN A 18 16.46 14.67 -11.32
N LYS A 19 17.64 15.19 -10.95
CA LYS A 19 18.82 14.39 -10.60
C LYS A 19 18.52 13.40 -9.46
N ALA A 20 17.78 13.83 -8.43
CA ALA A 20 17.36 12.97 -7.34
C ALA A 20 16.38 11.88 -7.80
N THR A 21 15.46 12.20 -8.71
CA THR A 21 14.50 11.24 -9.29
C THR A 21 15.22 10.16 -10.10
N GLU A 22 16.15 10.55 -10.98
CA GLU A 22 16.93 9.62 -11.80
C GLU A 22 17.79 8.69 -10.94
N LYS A 23 18.50 9.26 -9.96
CA LYS A 23 19.33 8.48 -9.02
C LYS A 23 18.49 7.53 -8.16
N MET A 24 17.29 7.96 -7.73
CA MET A 24 16.36 7.09 -7.02
C MET A 24 15.81 5.98 -7.94
N GLY A 25 15.49 6.30 -9.20
CA GLY A 25 15.04 5.32 -10.19
C GLY A 25 16.07 4.22 -10.42
N PHE A 26 17.34 4.61 -10.61
CA PHE A 26 18.45 3.66 -10.71
C PHE A 26 18.64 2.84 -9.44
N HIS A 27 18.57 3.46 -8.26
CA HIS A 27 18.68 2.71 -7.01
C HIS A 27 17.56 1.69 -6.83
N LEU A 28 16.32 2.08 -7.12
CA LEU A 28 15.16 1.19 -7.01
C LEU A 28 15.22 0.05 -8.04
N SER A 29 15.69 0.30 -9.27
CA SER A 29 15.87 -0.76 -10.26
C SER A 29 16.97 -1.73 -9.84
N GLN A 30 18.03 -1.27 -9.17
CA GLN A 30 19.05 -2.18 -8.61
C GLN A 30 18.51 -3.02 -7.45
N VAL A 31 17.77 -2.41 -6.51
CA VAL A 31 17.29 -3.10 -5.30
C VAL A 31 16.11 -4.03 -5.60
N PHE A 32 15.20 -3.61 -6.49
CA PHE A 32 13.93 -4.31 -6.77
C PHE A 32 13.83 -4.88 -8.19
N GLY A 33 14.78 -4.59 -9.08
CA GLY A 33 14.80 -5.10 -10.46
C GLY A 33 15.60 -6.39 -10.63
N GLY A 34 16.08 -7.01 -9.54
CA GLY A 34 16.65 -8.35 -9.59
C GLY A 34 15.67 -9.34 -10.19
N GLU A 35 16.17 -10.28 -11.00
CA GLU A 35 15.40 -11.47 -11.35
C GLU A 35 14.86 -12.08 -10.06
N ARG A 36 13.59 -12.53 -10.06
CA ARG A 36 13.09 -13.37 -8.97
C ARG A 36 14.15 -14.43 -8.71
N PRO A 37 14.61 -14.66 -7.48
CA PRO A 37 15.67 -15.62 -7.23
C PRO A 37 15.31 -16.90 -7.96
N ASN A 38 16.13 -17.26 -8.96
CA ASN A 38 15.95 -18.50 -9.69
C ASN A 38 15.82 -19.59 -8.63
N THR A 39 14.72 -20.33 -8.68
CA THR A 39 14.49 -21.53 -7.90
C THR A 39 15.52 -22.57 -8.32
N HIS A 40 16.77 -22.38 -7.95
CA HIS A 40 17.81 -23.37 -7.99
C HIS A 40 18.08 -23.80 -6.55
N ASN A 41 17.48 -24.93 -6.18
CA ASN A 41 18.00 -25.93 -5.25
C ASN A 41 18.61 -25.45 -3.93
N THR A 42 18.03 -24.45 -3.27
CA THR A 42 18.14 -24.37 -1.81
C THR A 42 17.00 -25.18 -1.25
N THR A 43 17.31 -26.27 -0.56
CA THR A 43 16.41 -27.01 0.33
C THR A 43 15.73 -26.01 1.27
N ARG A 44 14.62 -25.42 0.84
CA ARG A 44 13.66 -24.79 1.73
C ARG A 44 13.14 -25.95 2.55
N SER A 45 13.63 -26.09 3.79
CA SER A 45 12.83 -26.73 4.82
C SER A 45 11.40 -26.21 4.66
N ASN A 46 10.45 -27.12 4.45
CA ASN A 46 9.03 -26.87 4.17
C ASN A 46 8.34 -26.11 5.32
N ALA A 47 8.80 -24.90 5.63
CA ALA A 47 8.34 -24.05 6.73
C ALA A 47 7.56 -22.83 6.23
N PHE A 48 7.20 -22.80 4.93
CA PHE A 48 5.94 -22.14 4.58
C PHE A 48 4.85 -23.16 4.89
N PRO A 49 3.93 -22.87 5.82
CA PRO A 49 2.72 -23.66 5.94
C PRO A 49 2.17 -23.82 4.54
N GLN A 50 1.88 -25.07 4.13
CA GLN A 50 1.13 -25.32 2.89
C GLN A 50 -0.01 -24.30 2.89
N GLN A 51 -0.10 -23.50 1.81
CA GLN A 51 -1.20 -22.57 1.63
C GLN A 51 -2.46 -23.39 1.83
N GLN A 52 -3.12 -23.21 2.98
CA GLN A 52 -4.47 -23.73 3.14
C GLN A 52 -5.23 -23.06 2.01
N SER A 53 -5.63 -23.85 1.02
CA SER A 53 -6.61 -23.41 0.05
C SER A 53 -7.77 -22.88 0.88
N PHE A 54 -8.00 -21.58 0.82
CA PHE A 54 -9.17 -21.02 1.44
C PHE A 54 -10.36 -21.70 0.75
N GLU A 55 -10.98 -22.69 1.40
CA GLU A 55 -12.25 -23.23 0.94
C GLU A 55 -13.23 -22.08 1.01
N HIS A 56 -13.48 -21.46 -0.14
CA HIS A 56 -14.51 -20.44 -0.27
C HIS A 56 -15.63 -21.05 -1.08
N ASP A 57 -16.84 -20.95 -0.53
CA ASP A 57 -18.04 -21.24 -1.28
C ASP A 57 -18.02 -20.36 -2.55
N LYS A 58 -18.05 -21.00 -3.73
CA LYS A 58 -18.02 -20.33 -5.02
C LYS A 58 -19.22 -19.38 -5.19
N ASN A 59 -20.29 -19.63 -4.43
CA ASN A 59 -21.49 -18.81 -4.42
C ASN A 59 -21.37 -17.57 -3.54
N ASP A 60 -20.45 -17.56 -2.57
CA ASP A 60 -20.25 -16.39 -1.72
C ASP A 60 -19.64 -15.24 -2.54
N ASN A 61 -20.11 -14.01 -2.29
CA ASN A 61 -19.50 -12.82 -2.85
C ASN A 61 -18.56 -12.25 -1.78
N PRO A 62 -17.24 -12.47 -1.88
CA PRO A 62 -16.32 -12.02 -0.84
C PRO A 62 -16.36 -10.49 -0.66
N PHE A 63 -16.78 -9.76 -1.71
CA PHE A 63 -16.80 -8.30 -1.75
C PHE A 63 -18.16 -7.76 -2.23
N PRO A 64 -19.16 -7.70 -1.33
CA PRO A 64 -20.48 -7.16 -1.66
C PRO A 64 -20.41 -5.68 -2.05
N ALA A 65 -21.36 -5.23 -2.85
CA ALA A 65 -21.38 -3.87 -3.40
C ALA A 65 -21.46 -2.81 -2.29
N GLU A 66 -22.18 -3.13 -1.20
CA GLU A 66 -22.37 -2.29 -0.03
C GLU A 66 -21.04 -2.06 0.73
N GLU A 67 -20.19 -3.08 0.82
CA GLU A 67 -18.84 -2.94 1.42
C GLU A 67 -17.98 -1.99 0.57
N ILE A 68 -18.03 -2.15 -0.75
CA ILE A 68 -17.27 -1.30 -1.69
C ILE A 68 -17.75 0.15 -1.62
N GLU A 69 -19.07 0.36 -1.58
CA GLU A 69 -19.68 1.68 -1.45
C GLU A 69 -19.25 2.38 -0.16
N TYR A 70 -19.31 1.66 0.96
CA TYR A 70 -18.84 2.17 2.25
C TYR A 70 -17.37 2.58 2.19
N LEU A 71 -16.52 1.75 1.58
CA LEU A 71 -15.09 2.03 1.44
C LEU A 71 -14.85 3.29 0.60
N ILE A 72 -15.52 3.44 -0.56
CA ILE A 72 -15.41 4.61 -1.44
C ILE A 72 -15.84 5.88 -0.70
N THR A 73 -16.95 5.82 0.02
CA THR A 73 -17.50 6.95 0.79
C THR A 73 -16.53 7.41 1.88
N LYS A 74 -15.87 6.46 2.56
CA LYS A 74 -14.89 6.72 3.62
C LYS A 74 -13.53 7.21 3.10
N MET A 75 -13.25 7.13 1.80
CA MET A 75 -11.96 7.56 1.26
C MET A 75 -11.71 9.06 1.50
N THR A 76 -10.47 9.41 1.78
CA THR A 76 -10.06 10.82 1.85
C THR A 76 -10.01 11.42 0.43
N PRO A 77 -10.78 12.50 0.13
CA PRO A 77 -10.94 12.99 -1.24
C PRO A 77 -9.65 13.61 -1.81
N CYS A 78 -8.86 14.31 -0.99
CA CYS A 78 -7.73 15.11 -1.46
C CYS A 78 -6.39 14.34 -1.49
N LYS A 79 -6.39 13.05 -1.83
CA LYS A 79 -5.17 12.27 -2.01
C LYS A 79 -4.68 12.37 -3.44
N ALA A 80 -3.35 12.35 -3.61
CA ALA A 80 -2.74 12.31 -4.93
C ALA A 80 -3.19 11.06 -5.70
N PRO A 81 -3.49 11.18 -7.00
CA PRO A 81 -3.89 10.06 -7.84
C PRO A 81 -2.69 9.15 -8.14
N GLY A 82 -2.97 7.95 -8.65
CA GLY A 82 -1.95 7.10 -9.24
C GLY A 82 -1.65 7.50 -10.70
N ASN A 83 -1.03 6.58 -11.44
CA ASN A 83 -0.73 6.74 -12.87
C ASN A 83 -1.99 6.82 -13.76
N ASP A 84 -3.16 6.46 -13.22
CA ASP A 84 -4.46 6.57 -13.89
C ASP A 84 -5.10 7.96 -13.74
N HIS A 85 -4.49 8.86 -12.97
CA HIS A 85 -4.99 10.21 -12.68
C HIS A 85 -6.38 10.26 -12.01
N LEU A 86 -6.92 9.13 -11.58
CA LEU A 86 -8.21 9.04 -10.89
C LEU A 86 -8.03 9.29 -9.39
N THR A 87 -8.94 10.08 -8.82
CA THR A 87 -8.95 10.41 -7.39
C THR A 87 -10.22 9.91 -6.70
N GLY A 88 -10.15 9.72 -5.38
CA GLY A 88 -11.33 9.39 -4.59
C GLY A 88 -12.40 10.48 -4.64
N ALA A 89 -12.01 11.74 -4.83
CA ALA A 89 -12.95 12.85 -5.01
C ALA A 89 -13.80 12.70 -6.28
N MET A 90 -13.23 12.17 -7.38
CA MET A 90 -13.95 11.91 -8.62
C MET A 90 -14.89 10.71 -8.52
N LEU A 91 -14.54 9.72 -7.69
CA LEU A 91 -15.29 8.47 -7.58
C LEU A 91 -16.53 8.60 -6.69
N LYS A 92 -16.48 9.44 -5.64
CA LYS A 92 -17.59 9.60 -4.69
C LYS A 92 -18.93 10.02 -5.32
N PRO A 93 -18.99 11.03 -6.22
CA PRO A 93 -20.26 11.47 -6.80
C PRO A 93 -20.90 10.41 -7.71
N ILE A 94 -20.09 9.55 -8.32
CA ILE A 94 -20.54 8.53 -9.27
C ILE A 94 -20.58 7.13 -8.64
N VAL A 95 -20.47 7.02 -7.32
CA VAL A 95 -20.16 5.75 -6.63
C VAL A 95 -21.06 4.61 -7.05
N HIS A 96 -22.38 4.85 -7.19
CA HIS A 96 -23.37 3.82 -7.52
C HIS A 96 -23.23 3.24 -8.94
N SER A 97 -22.61 3.97 -9.88
CA SER A 97 -22.50 3.53 -11.27
C SER A 97 -21.54 2.33 -11.43
N PRO A 98 -20.28 2.35 -10.91
CA PRO A 98 -19.36 1.24 -11.05
C PRO A 98 -19.50 0.13 -9.99
N LEU A 99 -20.34 0.26 -8.95
CA LEU A 99 -20.37 -0.71 -7.83
C LEU A 99 -20.54 -2.16 -8.27
N SER A 100 -21.53 -2.43 -9.11
CA SER A 100 -21.85 -3.79 -9.55
C SER A 100 -20.71 -4.39 -10.38
N THR A 101 -20.09 -3.59 -11.25
CA THR A 101 -18.92 -3.97 -12.06
C THR A 101 -17.70 -4.21 -11.19
N LEU A 102 -17.43 -3.32 -10.23
CA LEU A 102 -16.29 -3.45 -9.30
C LEU A 102 -16.43 -4.69 -8.41
N SER A 103 -17.61 -4.96 -7.88
CA SER A 103 -17.87 -6.16 -7.07
C SER A 103 -17.58 -7.44 -7.86
N LYS A 104 -18.12 -7.55 -9.08
CA LYS A 104 -17.85 -8.69 -9.97
C LYS A 104 -16.36 -8.81 -10.32
N PHE A 105 -15.72 -7.69 -10.60
CA PHE A 105 -14.30 -7.64 -10.95
C PHE A 105 -13.39 -8.06 -9.77
N PHE A 106 -13.67 -7.58 -8.55
CA PHE A 106 -12.91 -7.96 -7.37
C PHE A 106 -13.16 -9.42 -6.99
N LYS A 107 -14.38 -9.93 -7.17
CA LYS A 107 -14.66 -11.38 -7.04
C LYS A 107 -13.83 -12.19 -8.03
N LEU A 108 -13.67 -11.73 -9.27
CA LEU A 108 -12.80 -12.40 -10.24
C LEU A 108 -11.33 -12.38 -9.78
N CYS A 109 -10.84 -11.24 -9.31
CA CYS A 109 -9.48 -11.11 -8.77
C CYS A 109 -9.25 -12.07 -7.59
N TRP A 110 -10.22 -12.19 -6.69
CA TRP A 110 -10.20 -13.13 -5.57
C TRP A 110 -10.14 -14.58 -6.02
N ASN A 111 -11.09 -14.99 -6.85
CA ASN A 111 -11.23 -16.37 -7.31
C ASN A 111 -9.99 -16.86 -8.08
N TRP A 112 -9.36 -15.97 -8.85
CA TRP A 112 -8.19 -16.29 -9.66
C TRP A 112 -6.87 -16.02 -8.95
N SER A 113 -6.92 -15.49 -7.72
CA SER A 113 -5.73 -15.00 -7.01
C SER A 113 -4.86 -14.09 -7.88
N TYR A 114 -5.50 -13.26 -8.69
CA TYR A 114 -4.86 -12.45 -9.71
C TYR A 114 -5.14 -10.96 -9.50
N VAL A 115 -4.09 -10.15 -9.58
CA VAL A 115 -4.17 -8.69 -9.52
C VAL A 115 -3.76 -8.12 -10.88
N PRO A 116 -4.58 -7.25 -11.50
CA PRO A 116 -4.27 -6.63 -12.79
C PRO A 116 -2.91 -5.94 -12.81
N THR A 117 -2.23 -5.97 -13.95
CA THR A 117 -0.94 -5.26 -14.11
C THR A 117 -1.05 -3.77 -13.82
N SER A 118 -2.14 -3.12 -14.23
CA SER A 118 -2.39 -1.70 -13.92
C SER A 118 -2.44 -1.40 -12.42
N PHE A 119 -2.84 -2.37 -11.59
CA PHE A 119 -2.86 -2.23 -10.13
C PHE A 119 -1.50 -2.53 -9.50
N ARG A 120 -0.66 -3.31 -10.18
CA ARG A 120 0.72 -3.61 -9.77
C ARG A 120 1.71 -2.50 -10.14
N THR A 121 1.31 -1.56 -10.98
CA THR A 121 2.11 -0.39 -11.36
C THR A 121 1.82 0.79 -10.44
N ALA A 122 2.88 1.45 -9.96
CA ALA A 122 2.77 2.66 -9.16
C ALA A 122 3.69 3.76 -9.71
N GLN A 123 3.26 5.01 -9.62
CA GLN A 123 4.12 6.15 -9.89
C GLN A 123 4.89 6.48 -8.61
N VAL A 124 6.23 6.38 -8.65
CA VAL A 124 7.07 6.70 -7.49
C VAL A 124 7.43 8.18 -7.51
N VAL A 125 7.09 8.89 -6.44
CA VAL A 125 7.42 10.31 -6.26
C VAL A 125 8.43 10.46 -5.12
N PRO A 126 9.63 11.02 -5.36
CA PRO A 126 10.60 11.29 -4.31
C PRO A 126 10.17 12.49 -3.47
N ILE A 127 10.01 12.30 -2.16
CA ILE A 127 9.76 13.41 -1.22
C ILE A 127 11.01 13.66 -0.40
N TYR A 128 11.55 14.87 -0.49
CA TYR A 128 12.71 15.27 0.28
C TYR A 128 12.46 15.16 1.79
N LYS A 129 13.41 14.54 2.51
CA LYS A 129 13.34 14.28 3.95
C LYS A 129 14.20 15.26 4.75
N LYS A 130 15.52 15.32 4.47
CA LYS A 130 16.52 16.16 5.15
C LYS A 130 17.91 16.02 4.50
N ALA A 131 18.84 16.92 4.84
CA ALA A 131 20.26 16.91 4.45
C ALA A 131 20.53 17.14 2.95
N ASP A 132 21.70 16.75 2.44
CA ASP A 132 22.10 17.04 1.06
C ASP A 132 21.09 16.48 0.03
N PRO A 133 20.45 17.32 -0.81
CA PRO A 133 19.46 16.89 -1.77
C PRO A 133 20.06 16.20 -3.02
N THR A 134 21.38 16.07 -3.11
CA THR A 134 22.04 15.26 -4.16
C THR A 134 22.12 13.76 -3.81
N VAL A 135 21.80 13.40 -2.56
CA VAL A 135 21.87 12.03 -2.04
C VAL A 135 20.48 11.38 -2.06
N ALA A 136 20.31 10.28 -2.80
CA ALA A 136 19.00 9.61 -2.92
C ALA A 136 18.40 9.15 -1.58
N GLY A 137 19.24 8.71 -0.63
CA GLY A 137 18.80 8.30 0.72
C GLY A 137 18.18 9.42 1.57
N ASN A 138 18.36 10.68 1.14
CA ASN A 138 17.75 11.85 1.76
C ASN A 138 16.33 12.16 1.24
N PHE A 139 15.81 11.30 0.37
CA PHE A 139 14.43 11.34 -0.10
C PHE A 139 13.69 10.09 0.37
N ARG A 140 12.36 10.21 0.47
CA ARG A 140 11.45 9.10 0.71
C ARG A 140 10.72 8.79 -0.60
N PRO A 141 10.88 7.59 -1.18
CA PRO A 141 10.04 7.17 -2.28
C PRO A 141 8.60 6.99 -1.78
N ILE A 142 7.64 7.67 -2.39
CA ILE A 142 6.21 7.42 -2.16
C ILE A 142 5.60 6.84 -3.42
N SER A 143 5.06 5.63 -3.31
CA SER A 143 4.34 4.96 -4.39
C SER A 143 2.89 5.46 -4.45
N LEU A 144 2.53 6.08 -5.56
CA LEU A 144 1.17 6.50 -5.88
C LEU A 144 0.50 5.41 -6.73
N THR A 145 -0.43 4.70 -6.11
CA THR A 145 -1.21 3.63 -6.75
C THR A 145 -2.63 4.09 -7.11
N SER A 146 -3.24 3.38 -8.07
CA SER A 146 -4.63 3.57 -8.49
C SER A 146 -5.60 3.56 -7.30
N VAL A 147 -6.65 4.37 -7.39
CA VAL A 147 -7.74 4.39 -6.41
C VAL A 147 -8.45 3.04 -6.35
N PHE A 148 -8.67 2.37 -7.48
CA PHE A 148 -9.32 1.07 -7.51
C PHE A 148 -8.46 -0.01 -6.86
N HIS A 149 -7.14 0.03 -7.06
CA HIS A 149 -6.22 -0.86 -6.36
C HIS A 149 -6.32 -0.71 -4.85
N LYS A 150 -6.32 0.53 -4.34
CA LYS A 150 -6.48 0.81 -2.90
C LYS A 150 -7.80 0.29 -2.34
N ILE A 151 -8.89 0.34 -3.11
CA ILE A 151 -10.19 -0.21 -2.68
C ILE A 151 -10.09 -1.72 -2.56
N LEU A 152 -9.54 -2.41 -3.56
CA LEU A 152 -9.32 -3.85 -3.52
C LEU A 152 -8.44 -4.25 -2.32
N GLU A 153 -7.33 -3.54 -2.07
CA GLU A 153 -6.47 -3.78 -0.90
C GLU A 153 -7.22 -3.66 0.42
N ARG A 154 -8.17 -2.71 0.53
CA ARG A 154 -8.98 -2.53 1.74
C ARG A 154 -10.00 -3.65 1.93
N CYS A 155 -10.63 -4.12 0.85
CA CYS A 155 -11.47 -5.31 0.87
C CYS A 155 -10.66 -6.54 1.32
N LEU A 156 -9.47 -6.74 0.74
CA LEU A 156 -8.58 -7.84 1.12
C LEU A 156 -8.12 -7.74 2.57
N LEU A 157 -7.81 -6.53 3.04
CA LEU A 157 -7.38 -6.28 4.41
C LEU A 157 -8.47 -6.68 5.42
N SER A 158 -9.75 -6.47 5.11
CA SER A 158 -10.85 -6.87 6.01
C SER A 158 -10.86 -8.38 6.23
N LYS A 159 -10.70 -9.16 5.16
CA LYS A 159 -10.62 -10.64 5.19
C LYS A 159 -9.32 -11.16 5.81
N LEU A 160 -8.23 -10.44 5.56
CA LEU A 160 -6.94 -10.81 6.15
C LEU A 160 -6.96 -10.61 7.67
N LEU A 161 -7.54 -9.50 8.15
CA LEU A 161 -7.63 -9.24 9.59
C LEU A 161 -8.56 -10.21 10.32
N SER A 162 -9.57 -10.78 9.66
CA SER A 162 -10.43 -11.81 10.27
C SER A 162 -9.76 -13.19 10.37
N THR A 163 -8.70 -13.42 9.59
CA THR A 163 -8.00 -14.72 9.51
C THR A 163 -6.66 -14.74 10.26
N ILE A 164 -6.02 -13.57 10.40
CA ILE A 164 -4.75 -13.45 11.13
C ILE A 164 -4.95 -13.76 12.62
N LYS A 165 -4.13 -14.69 13.14
CA LYS A 165 -3.99 -14.94 14.59
C LYS A 165 -3.39 -13.74 15.31
N SER A 166 -3.59 -13.65 16.63
CA SER A 166 -3.03 -12.57 17.46
C SER A 166 -1.54 -12.35 17.18
N LEU A 167 -1.19 -11.15 16.70
CA LEU A 167 0.18 -10.73 16.48
C LEU A 167 0.90 -10.55 17.83
N GLY A 168 2.19 -10.86 17.85
CA GLY A 168 3.03 -10.79 19.05
C GLY A 168 2.91 -9.45 19.81
N ILE A 169 3.01 -9.50 21.13
CA ILE A 169 2.76 -8.34 22.00
C ILE A 169 3.74 -7.19 21.73
N SER A 170 4.97 -7.50 21.31
CA SER A 170 6.00 -6.51 20.95
C SER A 170 5.78 -5.86 19.58
N GLN A 171 4.92 -6.42 18.72
CA GLN A 171 4.62 -5.82 17.43
C GLN A 171 3.63 -4.66 17.64
N GLY A 172 4.12 -3.42 17.64
CA GLY A 172 3.28 -2.22 17.75
C GLY A 172 2.96 -1.54 16.41
N GLY A 173 3.81 -1.68 15.39
CA GLY A 173 3.65 -1.01 14.11
C GLY A 173 2.40 -1.47 13.34
N PHE A 174 1.69 -0.51 12.71
CA PHE A 174 0.54 -0.74 11.82
C PHE A 174 -0.63 -1.51 12.46
N ARG A 175 -0.77 -1.47 13.79
CA ARG A 175 -1.88 -2.10 14.51
C ARG A 175 -2.90 -1.08 14.96
N HIS A 176 -4.15 -1.50 14.99
CA HIS A 176 -5.22 -0.72 15.58
C HIS A 176 -4.94 -0.52 17.08
N TYR A 177 -5.17 0.69 17.58
CA TYR A 177 -4.93 1.08 18.98
C TYR A 177 -3.50 0.89 19.51
N ARG A 178 -2.47 0.83 18.63
CA ARG A 178 -1.06 0.85 19.06
C ARG A 178 -0.26 1.91 18.32
N GLY A 179 0.47 2.72 19.07
CA GLY A 179 1.30 3.81 18.57
C GLY A 179 2.78 3.64 18.91
N ALA A 180 3.61 4.52 18.34
CA ALA A 180 5.03 4.58 18.66
C ALA A 180 5.29 4.91 20.15
N LEU A 181 4.39 5.69 20.77
CA LEU A 181 4.47 6.04 22.18
C LEU A 181 4.32 4.81 23.08
N ASP A 182 3.33 3.94 22.81
CA ASP A 182 3.11 2.72 23.61
C ASP A 182 4.34 1.82 23.61
N GLN A 183 5.05 1.75 22.48
CA GLN A 183 6.28 0.98 22.35
C GLN A 183 7.45 1.64 23.08
N ALA A 184 7.58 2.96 23.00
CA ALA A 184 8.59 3.70 23.77
C ALA A 184 8.38 3.56 25.28
N PHE A 185 7.12 3.64 25.74
CA PHE A 185 6.76 3.43 27.13
C PHE A 185 7.06 1.99 27.58
N SER A 186 6.66 1.00 26.77
CA SER A 186 6.93 -0.41 27.05
C SER A 186 8.44 -0.67 27.16
N LEU A 187 9.25 -0.06 26.29
CA LEU A 187 10.71 -0.15 26.35
C LEU A 187 11.26 0.50 27.63
N ASN A 188 10.77 1.68 28.00
CA ASN A 188 11.18 2.36 29.23
C ASN A 188 10.89 1.52 30.48
N MET A 189 9.72 0.87 30.53
CA MET A 189 9.32 -0.02 31.63
C MET A 189 10.10 -1.35 31.67
N LEU A 190 10.79 -1.73 30.59
CA LEU A 190 11.64 -2.92 30.57
C LEU A 190 13.09 -2.63 30.96
N ILE A 191 13.51 -1.37 30.81
CA ILE A 191 14.88 -0.93 31.13
C ILE A 191 14.99 -0.56 32.63
N HIS A 192 13.89 -0.17 33.26
CA HIS A 192 13.79 0.15 34.70
C HIS A 192 13.09 -0.97 35.47
#